data_AF-A0AAN0R7X5-F1
#
_entry.id   AF-A0AAN0R7X5-F1
#
_cell.length_a   1.000
_cell.length_b   1.000
_cell.length_c   1.000
_cell.angle_alpha   90.00
_cell.angle_beta   90.00
_cell.angle_gamma   90.00
#
_symmetry.space_group_name_H-M   'P 1'
#
loop_
_entity.id
_entity.type
_entity.pdbx_description
1 polymer ?
#
loop_
_entity_poly.entity_id
_entity_poly.type
_entity_poly.pdbx_seq_one_letter_code
_entity_poly.pdbx_strand_id
1 'polypeptide(L)' 'MSVFSADELVDLGDAVANLIQDKRDYCRFDEGVDEQIERLEALKKKLDQFQA' A
#
# COMPACT_ATOMS: atom_id res chain seq x y z
N MET A 1 -4.86 13.79 -16.88
CA MET A 1 -3.45 14.02 -16.51
C MET A 1 -3.22 13.22 -15.24
N SER A 2 -2.40 12.17 -15.28
CA SER A 2 -1.95 11.55 -14.03
C SER A 2 -1.14 12.61 -13.29
N VAL A 3 -1.50 12.89 -12.04
CA VAL A 3 -0.84 13.92 -11.21
C VAL A 3 0.53 13.43 -10.73
N PHE A 4 0.76 12.12 -10.79
CA PHE A 4 2.00 11.45 -10.39
C PHE A 4 2.78 10.95 -11.61
N SER A 5 4.10 11.10 -11.54
CA SER A 5 5.06 10.45 -12.42
C SER A 5 5.14 8.94 -12.16
N ALA A 6 5.75 8.20 -13.10
CA ALA A 6 5.93 6.76 -12.96
C ALA A 6 6.81 6.41 -11.74
N ASP A 7 7.88 7.17 -11.50
CA ASP A 7 8.77 6.96 -10.35
C ASP A 7 8.04 7.24 -9.03
N GLU A 8 7.23 8.30 -8.94
CA GLU A 8 6.42 8.57 -7.75
C GLU A 8 5.38 7.47 -7.47
N LEU A 9 4.86 6.81 -8.52
CA LEU A 9 3.97 5.66 -8.36
C LEU A 9 4.74 4.43 -7.84
N VAL A 10 5.99 4.23 -8.27
CA VAL A 10 6.86 3.13 -7.77
C VAL A 10 7.17 3.37 -6.30
N ASP A 11 7.64 4.56 -5.94
CA ASP A 11 7.95 4.94 -4.56
C ASP A 11 6.73 4.78 -3.65
N LEU A 12 5.55 5.17 -4.14
CA LEU A 12 4.30 4.99 -3.40
C LEU A 12 3.91 3.51 -3.25
N GLY A 13 4.12 2.70 -4.29
CA GLY A 13 3.90 1.25 -4.24
C GLY A 13 4.79 0.56 -3.19
N ASP A 14 6.07 0.92 -3.15
CA ASP A 14 7.03 0.42 -2.17
C ASP A 14 6.69 0.90 -0.75
N ALA A 15 6.31 2.16 -0.58
CA ALA A 15 5.88 2.70 0.71
C ALA A 15 4.65 1.98 1.26
N VAL A 16 3.66 1.68 0.41
CA VAL A 16 2.46 0.92 0.80
C VAL A 16 2.83 -0.51 1.17
N ALA A 17 3.75 -1.15 0.44
CA ALA A 17 4.22 -2.50 0.76
C ALA A 17 4.91 -2.57 2.13
N ASN A 18 5.79 -1.60 2.42
CA ASN A 18 6.46 -1.50 3.71
C ASN A 18 5.45 -1.28 4.84
N LEU A 19 4.46 -0.41 4.65
CA LEU A 19 3.42 -0.15 5.66
C LEU A 19 2.56 -1.39 5.95
N ILE A 20 2.28 -2.23 4.95
CA ILE A 20 1.60 -3.51 5.16
C ILE A 20 2.46 -4.44 6.04
N GLN A 21 3.76 -4.54 5.76
CA GLN A 21 4.67 -5.33 6.59
C GLN A 21 4.73 -4.80 8.02
N ASP A 22 4.90 -3.48 8.20
CA ASP A 22 4.95 -2.88 9.53
C ASP A 22 3.69 -3.19 10.35
N LYS A 23 2.51 -3.16 9.71
CA LYS A 23 1.25 -3.53 10.39
C LYS A 23 1.23 -5.00 10.79
N ARG A 24 1.73 -5.90 9.95
CA ARG A 24 1.82 -7.34 10.26
C ARG A 24 2.81 -7.62 11.37
N ASP A 25 3.93 -6.91 11.40
CA ASP A 25 5.03 -7.17 12.33
C ASP A 25 4.78 -6.52 13.70
N TYR A 26 4.26 -5.28 13.71
CA TYR A 26 4.15 -4.47 14.93
C TYR A 26 2.72 -4.28 15.44
N CYS A 27 1.71 -4.39 14.59
CA CYS A 27 0.31 -4.08 14.95
C CYS A 27 -0.61 -5.31 14.93
N ARG A 28 -0.08 -6.54 14.84
CA ARG A 28 -0.88 -7.78 14.67
C ARG A 28 -2.02 -8.02 15.68
N PHE A 29 -2.02 -7.33 16.81
CA PHE A 29 -3.03 -7.47 17.86
C PHE A 29 -3.93 -6.22 18.00
N ASP A 30 -3.66 -5.17 17.22
CA ASP A 30 -4.49 -3.97 17.25
C ASP A 30 -5.81 -4.26 16.53
N GLU A 31 -6.90 -3.80 17.13
CA GLU A 31 -8.24 -3.99 16.57
C GLU A 31 -8.35 -3.33 15.18
N GLY A 32 -8.86 -4.09 14.21
CA GLY A 32 -9.05 -3.61 12.84
C GLY A 32 -7.79 -3.57 11.97
N VAL A 33 -6.66 -4.13 12.42
CA VAL A 33 -5.43 -4.18 11.58
C VAL A 33 -5.61 -5.02 10.33
N ASP A 34 -6.36 -6.11 10.40
CA ASP A 34 -6.64 -6.92 9.22
C ASP A 34 -7.41 -6.11 8.15
N GLU A 35 -8.44 -5.34 8.54
CA GLU A 35 -9.17 -4.46 7.62
C GLU A 35 -8.25 -3.36 7.04
N GLN A 36 -7.35 -2.81 7.86
CA GLN A 36 -6.38 -1.82 7.40
C GLN A 36 -5.40 -2.42 6.38
N ILE A 37 -4.93 -3.65 6.61
CA ILE A 37 -4.06 -4.38 5.69
C ILE A 37 -4.81 -4.65 4.37
N GLU A 38 -6.05 -5.13 4.42
CA GLU A 38 -6.86 -5.37 3.22
C GLU A 38 -7.03 -4.09 2.37
N ARG A 39 -7.29 -2.95 3.03
CA ARG A 39 -7.41 -1.66 2.35
C ARG A 39 -6.10 -1.21 1.70
N LEU A 40 -4.96 -1.48 2.33
CA LEU A 40 -3.64 -1.16 1.78
C LEU A 40 -3.29 -2.09 0.62
N GLU A 41 -3.61 -3.38 0.69
CA GLU A 41 -3.44 -4.32 -0.43
C GLU A 41 -4.31 -3.92 -1.64
N ALA A 42 -5.55 -3.49 -1.39
CA ALA A 42 -6.41 -2.94 -2.43
C ALA A 42 -5.86 -1.64 -3.04
N LEU A 43 -5.22 -0.78 -2.25
CA LEU A 43 -4.53 0.41 -2.75
C LEU A 43 -3.33 0.04 -3.62
N LYS A 44 -2.49 -0.89 -3.17
CA LYS A 44 -1.34 -1.38 -3.93
C LYS A 44 -1.75 -1.91 -5.29
N LYS A 45 -2.80 -2.74 -5.34
CA LYS A 45 -3.33 -3.25 -6.62
C LYS A 45 -3.79 -2.14 -7.57
N LYS A 46 -4.32 -1.03 -7.05
CA LYS A 46 -4.68 0.13 -7.88
C LYS A 46 -3.42 0.82 -8.41
N LEU A 47 -2.39 0.99 -7.59
CA LEU A 47 -1.11 1.58 -8.01
C LEU A 47 -0.47 0.76 -9.14
N ASP A 48 -0.45 -0.56 -9.00
CA ASP A 48 0.06 -1.47 -10.04
C ASP A 48 -0.72 -1.31 -11.37
N GLN A 49 -2.03 -1.05 -11.32
CA GLN A 49 -2.85 -0.77 -12.51
C GLN A 49 -2.57 0.60 -13.15
N PHE A 50 -2.08 1.58 -12.39
CA PHE A 50 -1.67 2.88 -12.94
C PHE A 50 -0.26 2.83 -13.56
N GLN A 51 0.54 1.83 -13.21
CA GLN A 51 1.86 1.59 -13.78
C GLN A 51 1.85 0.70 -15.04
N ALA A 52 0.77 -0.08 -15.23
CA ALA A 52 0.56 -0.96 -16.39
C ALA A 52 0.14 -0.21 -17.66
#